data_AF-A0A286RD09-F1
#
_entry.id   AF-A0A286RD09-F1
#
_cell.length_a   1.000
_cell.length_b   1.000
_cell.length_c   1.000
_cell.angle_alpha   90.00
_cell.angle_beta   90.00
_cell.angle_gamma   90.00
#
_symmetry.space_group_name_H-M   'P 1'
#
loop_
_entity.id
_entity.type
_entity.pdbx_description
1 polymer ?
#
loop_
_entity_poly.entity_id
_entity_poly.type
_entity_poly.pdbx_seq_one_letter_code
_entity_poly.pdbx_strand_id
1 'polypeptide(L)'
;MLPDLEQRNVQQLEDLNQRGGRMLTVVDLIEAETLSADMAATVMYALAQGASLLTAARPGGAGKTTLLAAFLNLLPPGVKIITVDSPSVVRQALQVSPATPECFLVHEIGDGNWYGYLWGRPVADYFRLIGSQRRIASCLHADTLQELTEILLHPPLGVARDDLDRVGLLAFIHVDFSAHRGYRVRRRVARLECRAPFVPKSFRFEWDPLADKFLVRSPENGTETQATTSDNLAAWFASPVFELFRQFIAALMEKNARYLADVRREVLAFYREHPELIKR
;
A
#
# COMPACT_ATOMS: atom_id res chain seq x y z
N MET A 1 -24.32 -9.36 -4.62
CA MET A 1 -23.44 -9.16 -5.78
C MET A 1 -22.68 -7.84 -5.58
N LEU A 2 -21.41 -7.74 -5.99
CA LEU A 2 -20.66 -6.48 -5.88
C LEU A 2 -21.20 -5.45 -6.89
N PRO A 3 -21.19 -4.14 -6.58
CA PRO A 3 -21.48 -3.10 -7.58
C PRO A 3 -20.47 -3.13 -8.75
N ASP A 4 -20.87 -2.67 -9.94
CA ASP A 4 -20.04 -2.73 -11.17
C ASP A 4 -18.65 -2.08 -11.04
N LEU A 5 -18.57 -0.93 -10.37
CA LEU A 5 -17.28 -0.29 -10.08
C LEU A 5 -16.36 -1.22 -9.30
N GLU A 6 -16.91 -1.92 -8.31
CA GLU A 6 -16.15 -2.77 -7.40
C GLU A 6 -15.79 -4.10 -8.02
N GLN A 7 -16.62 -4.63 -8.93
CA GLN A 7 -16.24 -5.76 -9.78
C GLN A 7 -15.05 -5.40 -10.67
N ARG A 8 -15.08 -4.22 -11.31
CA ARG A 8 -13.95 -3.74 -12.13
C ARG A 8 -12.69 -3.54 -11.30
N ASN A 9 -12.80 -2.93 -10.13
CA ASN A 9 -11.65 -2.77 -9.22
C ASN A 9 -11.04 -4.12 -8.84
N VAL A 10 -11.87 -5.10 -8.45
CA VAL A 10 -11.39 -6.46 -8.15
C VAL A 10 -10.69 -7.07 -9.37
N GLN A 11 -11.24 -6.94 -10.57
CA GLN A 11 -10.60 -7.43 -11.78
C GLN A 11 -9.22 -6.79 -12.03
N GLN A 12 -9.09 -5.46 -11.90
CA GLN A 12 -7.80 -4.77 -12.03
C GLN A 12 -6.76 -5.29 -11.03
N LEU A 13 -7.18 -5.67 -9.82
CA LEU A 13 -6.29 -6.25 -8.82
C LEU A 13 -5.96 -7.73 -9.07
N GLU A 14 -6.87 -8.50 -9.65
CA GLU A 14 -6.56 -9.86 -10.11
C GLU A 14 -5.59 -9.84 -11.32
N ASP A 15 -5.72 -8.85 -12.21
CA ASP A 15 -4.85 -8.69 -13.40
C ASP A 15 -3.38 -8.37 -13.04
N LEU A 16 -3.12 -7.91 -11.82
CA LEU A 16 -1.75 -7.80 -11.27
C LEU A 16 -1.08 -9.18 -11.11
N ASN A 17 -1.84 -10.27 -11.04
CA ASN A 17 -1.29 -11.61 -10.90
C ASN A 17 -0.80 -12.16 -12.25
N GLN A 18 0.49 -11.97 -12.52
CA GLN A 18 1.12 -12.44 -13.76
C GLN A 18 1.72 -13.87 -13.65
N ARG A 19 1.62 -14.52 -12.49
CA ARG A 19 2.32 -15.80 -12.20
C ARG A 19 1.38 -16.99 -11.97
N GLY A 20 0.08 -16.79 -12.20
CA GLY A 20 -0.94 -17.82 -12.03
C GLY A 20 -1.36 -18.05 -10.58
N GLY A 21 -2.32 -18.95 -10.36
CA GLY A 21 -2.98 -19.12 -9.06
C GLY A 21 -3.93 -17.97 -8.74
N ARG A 22 -4.46 -17.93 -7.51
CA ARG A 22 -5.29 -16.81 -7.05
C ARG A 22 -4.42 -15.67 -6.53
N MET A 23 -4.88 -14.42 -6.67
CA MET A 23 -4.27 -13.31 -5.94
C MET A 23 -4.45 -13.50 -4.43
N LEU A 24 -3.38 -13.31 -3.66
CA LEU A 24 -3.44 -13.42 -2.20
C LEU A 24 -4.09 -12.19 -1.60
N THR A 25 -4.85 -12.39 -0.53
CA THR A 25 -5.52 -11.34 0.22
C THR A 25 -4.69 -10.93 1.43
N VAL A 26 -5.11 -9.85 2.09
CA VAL A 26 -4.49 -9.43 3.37
C VAL A 26 -4.55 -10.54 4.44
N VAL A 27 -5.60 -11.38 4.42
CA VAL A 27 -5.74 -12.52 5.34
C VAL A 27 -4.62 -13.53 5.13
N ASP A 28 -4.32 -13.87 3.88
CA ASP A 28 -3.23 -14.79 3.56
C ASP A 28 -1.87 -14.26 4.00
N LEU A 29 -1.66 -12.95 3.81
CA LEU A 29 -0.40 -12.31 4.18
C LEU A 29 -0.23 -12.25 5.70
N ILE A 30 -1.30 -12.04 6.46
CA ILE A 30 -1.25 -12.08 7.93
C ILE A 30 -0.99 -13.51 8.43
N GLU A 31 -1.68 -14.50 7.90
CA GLU A 31 -1.47 -15.91 8.28
C GLU A 31 -0.09 -16.43 7.90
N ALA A 32 0.47 -15.95 6.79
CA ALA A 32 1.86 -16.23 6.41
C ALA A 32 2.88 -15.43 7.24
N GLU A 33 2.41 -14.64 8.22
CA GLU A 33 3.20 -13.73 9.06
C GLU A 33 4.02 -12.74 8.21
N THR A 34 3.58 -12.45 6.99
CA THR A 34 4.25 -11.49 6.11
C THR A 34 4.07 -10.07 6.61
N LEU A 35 2.93 -9.77 7.24
CA LEU A 35 2.62 -8.50 7.90
C LEU A 35 1.73 -8.76 9.11
N SER A 36 1.67 -7.83 10.06
CA SER A 36 0.78 -7.94 11.23
C SER A 36 -0.62 -7.38 10.96
N ALA A 37 -1.61 -7.79 11.75
CA ALA A 37 -2.96 -7.21 11.70
C ALA A 37 -2.95 -5.68 11.89
N ASP A 38 -2.08 -5.18 12.77
CA ASP A 38 -1.91 -3.73 13.00
C ASP A 38 -1.36 -2.99 11.78
N MET A 39 -0.48 -3.61 10.99
CA MET A 39 -0.05 -3.04 9.71
C MET A 39 -1.21 -2.96 8.73
N ALA A 40 -2.00 -4.02 8.59
CA ALA A 40 -3.17 -4.03 7.72
C ALA A 40 -4.20 -2.97 8.13
N ALA A 41 -4.49 -2.85 9.42
CA ALA A 41 -5.40 -1.83 9.97
C ALA A 41 -4.86 -0.42 9.73
N THR A 42 -3.55 -0.20 9.92
CA THR A 42 -2.88 1.08 9.62
C THR A 42 -2.97 1.45 8.15
N VAL A 43 -2.71 0.49 7.26
CA VAL A 43 -2.82 0.72 5.81
C VAL A 43 -4.25 1.07 5.43
N MET A 44 -5.23 0.32 5.91
CA MET A 44 -6.64 0.62 5.63
C MET A 44 -7.04 2.01 6.14
N TYR A 45 -6.64 2.38 7.36
CA TYR A 45 -6.84 3.72 7.90
C TYR A 45 -6.25 4.79 6.97
N ALA A 46 -4.97 4.65 6.60
CA ALA A 46 -4.27 5.62 5.77
C ALA A 46 -4.87 5.72 4.35
N LEU A 47 -5.33 4.60 3.77
CA LEU A 47 -6.07 4.60 2.50
C LEU A 47 -7.42 5.31 2.61
N ALA A 48 -8.11 5.20 3.75
CA ALA A 48 -9.32 5.98 4.04
C ALA A 48 -9.03 7.50 4.13
N GLN A 49 -7.81 7.87 4.52
CA GLN A 49 -7.33 9.26 4.50
C GLN A 49 -6.78 9.72 3.13
N GLY A 50 -6.80 8.85 2.12
CA GLY A 50 -6.38 9.17 0.75
C GLY A 50 -4.91 8.90 0.44
N ALA A 51 -4.20 8.11 1.25
CA ALA A 51 -2.80 7.80 1.03
C ALA A 51 -2.53 7.16 -0.35
N SER A 52 -1.44 7.60 -0.99
CA SER A 52 -0.80 6.86 -2.07
C SER A 52 0.14 5.78 -1.50
N LEU A 53 0.37 4.72 -2.28
CA LEU A 53 1.05 3.50 -1.82
C LEU A 53 2.14 3.07 -2.81
N LEU A 54 3.36 2.86 -2.33
CA LEU A 54 4.38 2.13 -3.08
C LEU A 54 4.81 0.87 -2.33
N THR A 55 5.04 -0.22 -3.06
CA THR A 55 5.68 -1.42 -2.53
C THR A 55 7.03 -1.67 -3.21
N ALA A 56 8.03 -2.08 -2.46
CA ALA A 56 9.40 -2.18 -2.94
C ALA A 56 10.10 -3.44 -2.40
N ALA A 57 10.98 -3.97 -3.24
CA ALA A 57 11.92 -5.06 -2.96
C ALA A 57 12.84 -5.22 -4.17
N ARG A 58 14.14 -5.43 -3.95
CA ARG A 58 15.11 -5.68 -5.00
C ARG A 58 14.89 -7.00 -5.74
N PRO A 59 14.66 -8.16 -5.08
CA PRO A 59 14.47 -9.41 -5.83
C PRO A 59 13.13 -9.46 -6.58
N GLY A 60 13.19 -9.88 -7.85
CA GLY A 60 11.99 -10.30 -8.58
C GLY A 60 11.32 -11.49 -7.88
N GLY A 61 10.00 -11.47 -7.74
CA GLY A 61 9.27 -12.53 -7.02
C GLY A 61 9.26 -12.42 -5.50
N ALA A 62 9.70 -11.28 -4.95
CA ALA A 62 9.59 -10.99 -3.52
C ALA A 62 8.14 -10.91 -3.03
N GLY A 63 7.18 -10.61 -3.90
CA GLY A 63 5.76 -10.44 -3.56
C GLY A 63 5.28 -8.99 -3.50
N LYS A 64 6.03 -8.03 -4.07
CA LYS A 64 5.66 -6.59 -4.10
C LYS A 64 4.26 -6.35 -4.64
N THR A 65 3.98 -6.96 -5.79
CA THR A 65 2.71 -6.84 -6.51
C THR A 65 1.56 -7.50 -5.75
N THR A 66 1.83 -8.63 -5.09
CA THR A 66 0.87 -9.31 -4.22
C THR A 66 0.51 -8.45 -3.00
N LEU A 67 1.52 -7.85 -2.35
CA LEU A 67 1.30 -6.93 -1.24
C LEU A 67 0.52 -5.68 -1.68
N LEU A 68 0.87 -5.13 -2.85
CA LEU A 68 0.18 -3.99 -3.45
C LEU A 68 -1.31 -4.31 -3.66
N ALA A 69 -1.63 -5.44 -4.29
CA ALA A 69 -3.01 -5.84 -4.54
C ALA A 69 -3.80 -6.06 -3.25
N ALA A 70 -3.22 -6.77 -2.27
CA ALA A 70 -3.84 -7.01 -0.97
C ALA A 70 -4.18 -5.72 -0.23
N PHE A 71 -3.28 -4.73 -0.25
CA PHE A 71 -3.53 -3.42 0.35
C PHE A 71 -4.55 -2.59 -0.42
N LEU A 72 -4.47 -2.54 -1.75
CA LEU A 72 -5.45 -1.79 -2.55
C LEU A 72 -6.86 -2.36 -2.46
N ASN A 73 -7.02 -3.64 -2.12
CA ASN A 73 -8.33 -4.22 -1.89
C ASN A 73 -9.04 -3.65 -0.64
N LEU A 74 -8.30 -2.95 0.23
CA LEU A 74 -8.79 -2.24 1.42
C LEU A 74 -9.16 -0.76 1.15
N LEU A 75 -9.08 -0.28 -0.10
CA LEU A 75 -9.49 1.09 -0.45
C LEU A 75 -10.93 1.39 -0.01
N PRO A 76 -11.28 2.65 0.32
CA PRO A 76 -12.67 3.00 0.60
C PRO A 76 -13.60 2.78 -0.62
N PRO A 77 -14.92 2.63 -0.41
CA PRO A 77 -15.90 2.53 -1.50
C PRO A 77 -15.83 3.73 -2.45
N GLY A 78 -16.15 3.52 -3.73
CA GLY A 78 -16.28 4.60 -4.71
C GLY A 78 -14.96 5.11 -5.30
N VAL A 79 -13.81 4.60 -4.84
CA VAL A 79 -12.50 4.87 -5.46
C VAL A 79 -12.37 4.02 -6.72
N LYS A 80 -12.21 4.67 -7.88
CA LYS A 80 -11.99 3.99 -9.15
C LYS A 80 -10.51 3.65 -9.34
N ILE A 81 -10.17 2.38 -9.49
CA ILE A 81 -8.83 1.95 -9.88
C ILE A 81 -8.69 2.08 -11.40
N ILE A 82 -7.63 2.74 -11.85
CA ILE A 82 -7.32 2.97 -13.25
C ILE A 82 -5.91 2.48 -13.51
N THR A 83 -5.76 1.36 -14.22
CA THR A 83 -4.43 0.91 -14.65
C THR A 83 -3.84 1.86 -15.69
N VAL A 84 -2.59 2.24 -15.48
CA VAL A 84 -1.80 3.05 -16.41
C VAL A 84 -1.10 2.10 -17.38
N ASP A 85 -1.76 1.83 -18.51
CA ASP A 85 -1.20 1.01 -19.60
C ASP A 85 -0.26 1.78 -20.54
N SER A 86 -0.31 3.11 -20.47
CA SER A 86 0.41 4.02 -21.35
C SER A 86 0.58 5.40 -20.70
N PRO A 87 1.67 6.14 -21.03
CA PRO A 87 1.86 7.50 -20.56
C PRO A 87 0.73 8.48 -20.90
N SER A 88 -0.09 8.18 -21.92
CA SER A 88 -1.26 9.00 -22.29
C SER A 88 -2.32 9.06 -21.20
N VAL A 89 -2.53 7.97 -20.44
CA VAL A 89 -3.51 7.93 -19.35
C VAL A 89 -3.18 9.00 -18.30
N VAL A 90 -1.91 9.09 -17.91
CA VAL A 90 -1.41 10.09 -16.96
C VAL A 90 -1.57 11.51 -17.51
N ARG A 91 -1.15 11.74 -18.77
CA ARG A 91 -1.27 13.07 -19.40
C ARG A 91 -2.70 13.57 -19.47
N GLN A 92 -3.65 12.70 -19.83
CA GLN A 92 -5.07 13.05 -19.87
C GLN A 92 -5.62 13.33 -18.48
N ALA A 93 -5.25 12.52 -17.48
CA ALA A 93 -5.67 12.73 -16.11
C ALA A 93 -5.22 14.10 -15.57
N LEU A 94 -4.00 14.54 -15.87
CA LEU A 94 -3.51 15.87 -15.48
C LEU A 94 -4.31 17.04 -16.09
N GLN A 95 -5.07 16.82 -17.16
CA GLN A 95 -5.84 17.86 -17.85
C GLN A 95 -7.30 17.95 -17.39
N VAL A 96 -7.79 16.95 -16.65
CA VAL A 96 -9.20 16.81 -16.29
C VAL A 96 -9.32 16.69 -14.78
N SER A 97 -10.28 17.40 -14.18
CA SER A 97 -10.60 17.21 -12.75
C SER A 97 -11.32 15.88 -12.54
N PRO A 98 -10.96 15.09 -11.50
CA PRO A 98 -11.63 13.84 -11.22
C PRO A 98 -13.11 14.08 -10.84
N ALA A 99 -14.02 13.30 -11.44
CA ALA A 99 -15.44 13.32 -11.07
C ALA A 99 -15.74 12.46 -9.83
N THR A 100 -14.87 11.48 -9.57
CA THR A 100 -14.91 10.56 -8.44
C THR A 100 -13.48 10.36 -7.93
N PRO A 101 -13.27 9.93 -6.68
CA PRO A 101 -11.94 9.53 -6.24
C PRO A 101 -11.30 8.48 -7.15
N GLU A 102 -10.04 8.68 -7.52
CA GLU A 102 -9.30 7.83 -8.46
C GLU A 102 -8.00 7.30 -7.82
N CYS A 103 -7.68 6.04 -8.08
CA CYS A 103 -6.41 5.42 -7.77
C CYS A 103 -5.74 4.99 -9.08
N PHE A 104 -4.70 5.69 -9.49
CA PHE A 104 -3.93 5.32 -10.68
C PHE A 104 -2.95 4.21 -10.30
N LEU A 105 -3.03 3.09 -11.01
CA LEU A 105 -2.26 1.88 -10.75
C LEU A 105 -1.24 1.68 -11.87
N VAL A 106 0.04 1.78 -11.52
CA VAL A 106 1.14 1.32 -12.37
C VAL A 106 1.58 -0.02 -11.79
N HIS A 107 1.57 -1.08 -12.60
CA HIS A 107 1.95 -2.42 -12.14
C HIS A 107 3.40 -2.44 -11.60
N GLU A 108 4.31 -1.76 -12.30
CA GLU A 108 5.69 -1.56 -11.86
C GLU A 108 6.30 -0.29 -12.44
N ILE A 109 7.01 0.48 -11.61
CA ILE A 109 7.92 1.51 -12.08
C ILE A 109 9.25 0.82 -12.40
N GLY A 110 9.50 0.59 -13.68
CA GLY A 110 10.66 -0.14 -14.18
C GLY A 110 10.76 -0.03 -15.70
N ASP A 111 11.96 -0.21 -16.24
CA ASP A 111 12.28 -0.06 -17.67
C ASP A 111 11.84 -1.26 -18.54
N GLY A 112 11.18 -2.25 -17.95
CA GLY A 112 10.59 -3.38 -18.65
C GLY A 112 9.45 -2.98 -19.59
N ASN A 113 9.36 -3.65 -20.74
CA ASN A 113 8.33 -3.39 -21.76
C ASN A 113 7.05 -4.21 -21.55
N TRP A 114 6.55 -4.27 -20.31
CA TRP A 114 5.40 -5.08 -19.93
C TRP A 114 4.14 -4.23 -19.76
N TYR A 115 2.96 -4.84 -19.91
CA TYR A 115 1.70 -4.14 -19.68
C TYR A 115 1.63 -3.58 -18.25
N GLY A 116 1.26 -2.31 -18.14
CA GLY A 116 1.15 -1.60 -16.86
C GLY A 116 2.49 -1.11 -16.30
N TYR A 117 3.61 -1.26 -17.01
CA TYR A 117 4.90 -0.69 -16.59
C TYR A 117 5.02 0.76 -17.02
N LEU A 118 5.66 1.58 -16.19
CA LEU A 118 5.92 2.99 -16.48
C LEU A 118 7.37 3.34 -16.18
N TRP A 119 8.04 3.98 -17.14
CA TRP A 119 9.44 4.38 -17.01
C TRP A 119 9.74 5.75 -17.61
N GLY A 120 10.83 6.35 -17.15
CA GLY A 120 11.33 7.64 -17.60
C GLY A 120 10.49 8.83 -17.13
N ARG A 121 10.55 9.93 -17.88
CA ARG A 121 9.89 11.20 -17.54
C ARG A 121 8.39 11.09 -17.20
N PRO A 122 7.57 10.22 -17.83
CA PRO A 122 6.18 10.03 -17.43
C PRO A 122 5.96 9.65 -15.96
N VAL A 123 6.96 9.10 -15.27
CA VAL A 123 6.85 8.80 -13.83
C VAL A 123 6.74 10.08 -13.01
N ALA A 124 7.44 11.17 -13.37
CA ALA A 124 7.24 12.45 -12.70
C ALA A 124 5.79 12.95 -12.85
N ASP A 125 5.22 12.84 -14.06
CA ASP A 125 3.82 13.20 -14.33
C ASP A 125 2.84 12.36 -13.51
N TYR A 126 3.15 11.08 -13.32
CA TYR A 126 2.36 10.15 -12.51
C TYR A 126 2.32 10.58 -11.04
N PHE A 127 3.46 10.95 -10.46
CA PHE A 127 3.51 11.46 -9.08
C PHE A 127 2.80 12.81 -8.91
N ARG A 128 2.81 13.67 -9.94
CA ARG A 128 2.03 14.93 -9.94
C ARG A 128 0.51 14.73 -9.86
N LEU A 129 0.00 13.51 -10.09
CA LEU A 129 -1.42 13.21 -9.91
C LEU A 129 -1.86 13.23 -8.44
N ILE A 130 -0.95 13.05 -7.48
CA ILE A 130 -1.31 12.96 -6.06
C ILE A 130 -1.94 14.28 -5.58
N GLY A 131 -3.18 14.20 -5.10
CA GLY A 131 -3.98 15.38 -4.71
C GLY A 131 -5.31 15.01 -4.06
N SER A 132 -6.20 15.98 -3.86
CA SER A 132 -7.41 15.87 -3.02
C SER A 132 -8.32 14.67 -3.32
N GLN A 133 -8.40 14.22 -4.58
CA GLN A 133 -9.19 13.05 -4.97
C GLN A 133 -8.40 12.01 -5.76
N ARG A 134 -7.08 12.12 -5.80
CA ARG A 134 -6.22 11.24 -6.59
C ARG A 134 -5.11 10.69 -5.75
N ARG A 135 -4.92 9.39 -5.87
CA ARG A 135 -3.78 8.66 -5.31
C ARG A 135 -3.13 7.82 -6.39
N ILE A 136 -1.88 7.46 -6.13
CA ILE A 136 -1.13 6.55 -6.97
C ILE A 136 -0.80 5.28 -6.22
N ALA A 137 -0.63 4.19 -6.97
CA ALA A 137 -0.26 2.91 -6.42
C ALA A 137 0.71 2.19 -7.38
N SER A 138 1.88 1.78 -6.90
CA SER A 138 2.82 1.03 -7.74
C SER A 138 3.78 0.17 -6.94
N CYS A 139 4.56 -0.64 -7.65
CA CYS A 139 5.73 -1.27 -7.07
C CYS A 139 7.01 -0.94 -7.83
N LEU A 140 8.17 -1.08 -7.18
CA LEU A 140 9.47 -0.86 -7.81
C LEU A 140 10.59 -1.69 -7.17
N HIS A 141 11.73 -1.76 -7.83
CA HIS A 141 12.90 -2.47 -7.34
C HIS A 141 13.78 -1.58 -6.47
N ALA A 142 13.58 -1.65 -5.15
CA ALA A 142 14.42 -1.01 -4.12
C ALA A 142 14.29 -1.76 -2.79
N ASP A 143 15.36 -1.88 -2.01
CA ASP A 143 15.34 -2.50 -0.68
C ASP A 143 15.26 -1.49 0.47
N THR A 144 15.56 -0.22 0.20
CA THR A 144 15.59 0.84 1.23
C THR A 144 14.87 2.10 0.77
N LEU A 145 14.47 2.93 1.75
CA LEU A 145 13.90 4.25 1.47
C LEU A 145 14.89 5.16 0.74
N GLN A 146 16.17 5.06 1.07
CA GLN A 146 17.23 5.80 0.41
C GLN A 146 17.33 5.41 -1.07
N GLU A 147 17.47 4.11 -1.37
CA GLU A 147 17.55 3.61 -2.75
C GLU A 147 16.30 3.98 -3.56
N LEU A 148 15.11 3.81 -2.98
CA LEU A 148 13.85 4.22 -3.60
C LEU A 148 13.85 5.72 -3.93
N THR A 149 14.32 6.55 -3.00
CA THR A 149 14.39 8.01 -3.17
C THR A 149 15.39 8.37 -4.28
N GLU A 150 16.56 7.75 -4.30
CA GLU A 150 17.58 7.96 -5.32
C GLU A 150 17.06 7.60 -6.72
N ILE A 151 16.43 6.42 -6.87
CA ILE A 151 15.85 5.97 -8.14
C ILE A 151 14.81 6.98 -8.65
N LEU A 152 13.89 7.42 -7.80
CA LEU A 152 12.78 8.27 -8.21
C LEU A 152 13.22 9.70 -8.55
N LEU A 153 14.13 10.28 -7.78
CA LEU A 153 14.56 11.68 -7.97
C LEU A 153 15.52 11.86 -9.14
N HIS A 154 16.34 10.85 -9.46
CA HIS A 154 17.35 10.97 -10.51
C HIS A 154 16.81 10.65 -11.91
N PRO A 155 17.49 11.15 -12.97
CA PRO A 155 17.22 10.72 -14.33
C PRO A 155 17.30 9.19 -14.48
N PRO A 156 16.43 8.56 -15.28
CA PRO A 156 15.50 9.21 -16.21
C PRO A 156 14.13 9.56 -15.61
N LEU A 157 13.86 9.28 -14.32
CA LEU A 157 12.55 9.46 -13.69
C LEU A 157 12.27 10.92 -13.32
N GLY A 158 13.17 11.55 -12.56
CA GLY A 158 13.10 12.97 -12.24
C GLY A 158 11.87 13.39 -11.44
N VAL A 159 11.38 12.54 -10.54
CA VAL A 159 10.27 12.85 -9.63
C VAL A 159 10.69 13.97 -8.68
N ALA A 160 9.88 15.02 -8.55
CA ALA A 160 10.15 16.09 -7.60
C ALA A 160 10.04 15.56 -6.16
N ARG A 161 10.95 16.02 -5.28
CA ARG A 161 10.95 15.62 -3.87
C ARG A 161 9.59 15.84 -3.20
N ASP A 162 8.98 16.99 -3.45
CA ASP A 162 7.67 17.35 -2.89
C ASP A 162 6.56 16.39 -3.32
N ASP A 163 6.61 15.85 -4.55
CA ASP A 163 5.61 14.88 -5.02
C ASP A 163 5.84 13.50 -4.40
N LEU A 164 7.09 13.07 -4.21
CA LEU A 164 7.42 11.85 -3.48
C LEU A 164 7.01 11.95 -1.99
N ASP A 165 7.18 13.11 -1.38
CA ASP A 165 6.83 13.33 0.04
C ASP A 165 5.30 13.28 0.27
N ARG A 166 4.48 13.41 -0.79
CA ARG A 166 3.02 13.19 -0.74
C ARG A 166 2.60 11.71 -0.73
N VAL A 167 3.52 10.77 -0.95
CA VAL A 167 3.23 9.34 -0.83
C VAL A 167 3.09 8.99 0.65
N GLY A 168 1.93 8.47 1.05
CA GLY A 168 1.60 8.22 2.46
C GLY A 168 2.10 6.89 3.00
N LEU A 169 2.26 5.89 2.14
CA LEU A 169 2.66 4.53 2.50
C LEU A 169 3.79 4.03 1.60
N LEU A 170 4.89 3.57 2.20
CA LEU A 170 6.00 2.93 1.50
C LEU A 170 6.34 1.61 2.20
N ALA A 171 6.08 0.48 1.54
CA ALA A 171 6.30 -0.85 2.10
C ALA A 171 7.48 -1.56 1.43
N PHE A 172 8.42 -2.07 2.20
CA PHE A 172 9.60 -2.79 1.74
C PHE A 172 9.52 -4.26 2.17
N ILE A 173 9.67 -5.19 1.22
CA ILE A 173 9.58 -6.63 1.48
C ILE A 173 10.97 -7.25 1.50
N HIS A 174 11.27 -7.97 2.57
CA HIS A 174 12.43 -8.85 2.65
C HIS A 174 12.03 -10.29 2.36
N VAL A 175 12.89 -11.00 1.63
CA VAL A 175 12.74 -12.43 1.35
C VAL A 175 13.80 -13.16 2.14
N ASP A 176 13.37 -13.90 3.16
CA ASP A 176 14.26 -14.70 3.98
C ASP A 176 14.38 -16.12 3.41
N PHE A 177 15.60 -16.45 3.00
CA PHE A 177 16.01 -17.77 2.49
C PHE A 177 16.63 -18.65 3.58
N SER A 178 16.77 -18.14 4.81
CA SER A 178 17.52 -18.78 5.89
C SER A 178 16.81 -19.96 6.55
N ALA A 179 15.63 -20.37 6.05
CA ALA A 179 14.90 -21.55 6.50
C ALA A 179 15.67 -22.85 6.18
N HIS A 180 16.76 -23.09 6.93
CA HIS A 180 17.57 -24.30 6.90
C HIS A 180 16.74 -25.45 7.52
N ARG A 181 16.47 -26.47 6.70
CA ARG A 181 15.71 -27.72 6.98
C ARG A 181 14.21 -27.74 6.60
N GLY A 182 13.83 -27.17 5.46
CA GLY A 182 12.54 -27.55 4.83
C GLY A 182 11.85 -26.53 3.92
N TYR A 183 12.55 -25.97 2.93
CA TYR A 183 11.97 -25.39 1.70
C TYR A 183 10.77 -24.42 1.82
N ARG A 184 10.70 -23.55 2.83
CA ARG A 184 9.72 -22.45 2.81
C ARG A 184 10.42 -21.10 2.82
N VAL A 185 10.46 -20.47 1.64
CA VAL A 185 10.83 -19.06 1.47
C VAL A 185 9.85 -18.22 2.29
N ARG A 186 10.36 -17.49 3.28
CA ARG A 186 9.55 -16.55 4.07
C ARG A 186 9.63 -15.17 3.46
N ARG A 187 8.52 -14.44 3.53
CA ARG A 187 8.43 -13.04 3.12
C ARG A 187 7.98 -12.26 4.34
N ARG A 188 8.61 -11.10 4.57
CA ARG A 188 8.29 -10.21 5.67
C ARG A 188 8.27 -8.79 5.12
N VAL A 189 7.27 -7.99 5.51
CA VAL A 189 7.33 -6.55 5.33
C VAL A 189 8.42 -6.05 6.28
N ALA A 190 9.64 -5.93 5.74
CA ALA A 190 10.82 -5.51 6.50
C ALA A 190 10.62 -4.11 7.08
N ARG A 191 9.92 -3.26 6.32
CA ARG A 191 9.61 -1.89 6.72
C ARG A 191 8.33 -1.41 6.09
N LEU A 192 7.52 -0.68 6.84
CA LEU A 192 6.36 0.06 6.35
C LEU A 192 6.44 1.48 6.89
N GLU A 193 6.78 2.44 6.04
CA GLU A 193 6.74 3.87 6.37
C GLU A 193 5.30 4.36 6.26
N CYS A 194 4.80 4.97 7.32
CA CYS A 194 3.47 5.58 7.41
C CYS A 194 3.64 7.08 7.67
N ARG A 195 3.17 7.92 6.74
CA ARG A 195 3.42 9.38 6.80
C ARG A 195 2.16 10.18 7.12
N ALA A 196 2.34 11.19 7.98
CA ALA A 196 1.36 12.26 8.13
C ALA A 196 1.18 13.02 6.80
N PRO A 197 -0.01 13.58 6.51
CA PRO A 197 -1.20 13.63 7.37
C PRO A 197 -2.14 12.42 7.23
N PHE A 198 -1.73 11.34 6.57
CA PHE A 198 -2.57 10.14 6.36
C PHE A 198 -2.65 9.23 7.59
N VAL A 199 -1.70 9.41 8.50
CA VAL A 199 -1.74 8.96 9.88
C VAL A 199 -1.56 10.18 10.79
N PRO A 200 -1.98 10.15 12.07
CA PRO A 200 -1.91 11.33 12.94
C PRO A 200 -0.48 11.87 13.12
N LYS A 201 0.50 10.99 13.07
CA LYS A 201 1.92 11.30 13.14
C LYS A 201 2.68 10.30 12.29
N SER A 202 3.76 10.71 11.63
CA SER A 202 4.60 9.78 10.87
C SER A 202 5.28 8.77 11.80
N PHE A 203 5.35 7.52 11.39
CA PHE A 203 6.06 6.43 12.08
C PHE A 203 6.36 5.31 11.08
N ARG A 204 7.05 4.26 11.51
CA ARG A 204 7.24 3.06 10.71
C ARG A 204 7.03 1.79 11.51
N PHE A 205 6.59 0.74 10.83
CA PHE A 205 6.84 -0.61 11.30
C PHE A 205 8.17 -1.11 10.75
N GLU A 206 8.91 -1.86 11.55
CA GLU A 206 10.23 -2.40 11.23
C GLU A 206 10.33 -3.83 11.75
N TRP A 207 10.69 -4.76 10.87
CA TRP A 207 10.85 -6.17 11.22
C TRP A 207 12.20 -6.42 11.88
N ASP A 208 12.18 -7.11 13.02
CA ASP A 208 13.35 -7.65 13.70
C ASP A 208 13.57 -9.10 13.23
N PRO A 209 14.61 -9.38 12.42
CA PRO A 209 14.87 -10.71 11.90
C PRO A 209 15.31 -11.72 12.98
N LEU A 210 15.83 -11.26 14.12
CA LEU A 210 16.28 -12.16 15.20
C LEU A 210 15.10 -12.64 16.03
N ALA A 211 14.15 -11.75 16.32
CA ALA A 211 12.96 -12.07 17.10
C ALA A 211 11.77 -12.56 16.24
N ASP A 212 11.86 -12.41 14.92
CA ASP A 212 10.76 -12.54 13.95
C ASP A 212 9.51 -11.75 14.38
N LYS A 213 9.72 -10.48 14.75
CA LYS A 213 8.68 -9.58 15.26
C LYS A 213 8.67 -8.26 14.53
N PHE A 214 7.50 -7.64 14.44
CA PHE A 214 7.37 -6.28 13.92
C PHE A 214 7.35 -5.28 15.06
N LEU A 215 8.20 -4.27 14.99
CA LEU A 215 8.35 -3.21 15.98
C LEU A 215 7.88 -1.90 15.39
N VAL A 216 7.22 -1.08 16.20
CA VAL A 216 6.86 0.30 15.83
C VAL A 216 8.02 1.23 16.20
N ARG A 217 8.44 2.08 15.26
CA ARG A 217 9.56 3.02 15.42
C ARG A 217 9.14 4.42 14.95
N SER A 218 9.74 5.45 15.55
CA SER A 218 9.63 6.83 15.08
C SER A 218 10.25 6.99 13.68
N PRO A 219 9.96 8.07 12.92
CA PRO A 219 10.59 8.34 11.61
C PRO A 219 12.12 8.41 11.70
N GLU A 220 12.83 8.10 10.61
CA GLU A 220 14.32 8.08 10.59
C GLU A 220 14.98 9.44 10.85
N ASN A 221 14.34 10.54 10.46
CA ASN A 221 14.95 11.89 10.49
C ASN A 221 14.27 12.88 11.45
N GLY A 222 13.49 12.40 12.41
CA GLY A 222 12.78 13.26 13.37
C GLY A 222 13.69 13.78 14.48
N THR A 223 13.90 15.09 14.56
CA THR A 223 14.47 15.82 15.71
C THR A 223 13.53 15.91 16.92
N GLU A 224 12.52 15.04 17.00
CA GLU A 224 11.57 15.02 18.11
C GLU A 224 12.08 14.09 19.21
N THR A 225 12.04 14.56 20.45
CA THR A 225 12.35 13.77 21.64
C THR A 225 11.51 12.48 21.65
N GLN A 226 12.18 11.34 21.81
CA GLN A 226 11.57 10.00 21.71
C GLN A 226 10.35 9.81 22.65
N ALA A 227 10.33 10.49 23.80
CA ALA A 227 9.28 10.35 24.83
C ALA A 227 7.91 10.93 24.44
N THR A 228 7.84 12.09 23.79
CA THR A 228 6.55 12.68 23.36
C THR A 228 5.97 12.00 22.12
N THR A 229 6.81 11.27 21.39
CA THR A 229 6.43 10.54 20.17
C THR A 229 5.82 9.19 20.47
N SER A 230 6.33 8.48 21.48
CA SER A 230 5.79 7.18 21.91
C SER A 230 4.38 7.31 22.47
N ASP A 231 4.13 8.32 23.30
CA ASP A 231 2.87 8.43 24.05
C ASP A 231 1.68 8.78 23.15
N ASN A 232 1.87 9.67 22.19
CA ASN A 232 0.83 10.03 21.22
C ASN A 232 0.51 8.89 20.23
N LEU A 233 1.52 8.11 19.84
CA LEU A 233 1.32 6.98 18.93
C LEU A 233 0.64 5.80 19.65
N ALA A 234 1.05 5.50 20.88
CA ALA A 234 0.38 4.51 21.73
C ALA A 234 -1.08 4.90 21.99
N ALA A 235 -1.35 6.17 22.27
CA ALA A 235 -2.72 6.68 22.44
C ALA A 235 -3.55 6.51 21.16
N TRP A 236 -2.98 6.75 19.97
CA TRP A 236 -3.68 6.52 18.72
C TRP A 236 -3.95 5.03 18.47
N PHE A 237 -2.96 4.16 18.70
CA PHE A 237 -3.16 2.71 18.64
C PHE A 237 -4.26 2.26 19.61
N ALA A 238 -4.37 2.86 20.80
CA ALA A 238 -5.45 2.56 21.76
C ALA A 238 -6.78 3.28 21.48
N SER A 239 -6.85 4.12 20.43
CA SER A 239 -8.02 4.95 20.18
C SER A 239 -9.23 4.12 19.69
N PRO A 240 -10.46 4.53 20.02
CA PRO A 240 -11.67 3.85 19.53
C PRO A 240 -11.75 3.79 18.00
N VAL A 241 -11.26 4.83 17.31
CA VAL A 241 -11.25 4.87 15.84
C VAL A 241 -10.32 3.80 15.27
N PHE A 242 -9.09 3.67 15.79
CA PHE A 242 -8.16 2.66 15.30
C PHE A 242 -8.60 1.23 15.67
N GLU A 243 -9.28 1.07 16.81
CA GLU A 243 -9.88 -0.20 17.22
C GLU A 243 -10.90 -0.73 16.20
N LEU A 244 -11.71 0.13 15.57
CA LEU A 244 -12.63 -0.28 14.50
C LEU A 244 -11.91 -0.96 13.33
N PHE A 245 -10.78 -0.41 12.89
CA PHE A 245 -9.97 -1.02 11.82
C PHE A 245 -9.32 -2.33 12.28
N ARG A 246 -8.84 -2.41 13.52
CA ARG A 246 -8.29 -3.66 14.08
C ARG A 246 -9.34 -4.77 14.14
N GLN A 247 -10.55 -4.45 14.62
CA GLN A 247 -11.67 -5.40 14.68
C GLN A 247 -12.10 -5.85 13.28
N PHE A 248 -12.12 -4.94 12.31
CA PHE A 248 -12.41 -5.29 10.92
C PHE A 248 -11.40 -6.30 10.36
N ILE A 249 -10.09 -6.06 10.55
CA ILE A 249 -9.06 -7.00 10.10
C ILE A 249 -9.19 -8.36 10.80
N ALA A 250 -9.46 -8.38 12.11
CA ALA A 250 -9.71 -9.62 12.84
C ALA A 250 -10.93 -10.38 12.28
N ALA A 251 -12.03 -9.67 11.99
CA ALA A 251 -13.23 -10.27 11.40
C ALA A 251 -12.96 -10.84 9.99
N LEU A 252 -12.11 -10.21 9.17
CA LEU A 252 -11.69 -10.79 7.89
C LEU A 252 -10.95 -12.12 8.06
N MET A 253 -10.10 -12.21 9.09
CA MET A 253 -9.36 -13.44 9.42
C MET A 253 -10.31 -14.54 9.91
N GLU A 254 -11.23 -14.21 10.82
CA GLU A 254 -12.24 -15.17 11.33
C GLU A 254 -13.13 -15.71 10.21
N LYS A 255 -13.55 -14.85 9.27
CA LYS A 255 -14.31 -15.23 8.08
C LYS A 255 -13.48 -15.96 7.03
N ASN A 256 -12.16 -16.04 7.21
CA ASN A 256 -11.25 -16.70 6.30
C ASN A 256 -11.39 -16.16 4.85
N ALA A 257 -11.41 -14.83 4.68
CA ALA A 257 -11.66 -14.20 3.39
C ALA A 257 -10.48 -14.37 2.41
N ARG A 258 -10.51 -15.44 1.60
CA ARG A 258 -9.42 -15.86 0.68
C ARG A 258 -9.49 -15.29 -0.74
N TYR A 259 -10.57 -14.64 -1.13
CA TYR A 259 -10.69 -14.06 -2.47
C TYR A 259 -10.85 -12.54 -2.36
N LEU A 260 -10.28 -11.80 -3.32
CA LEU A 260 -10.38 -10.34 -3.33
C LEU A 260 -11.83 -9.85 -3.35
N ALA A 261 -12.73 -10.60 -3.97
CA ALA A 261 -14.16 -10.31 -3.99
C ALA A 261 -14.83 -10.45 -2.60
N ASP A 262 -14.37 -11.37 -1.76
CA ASP A 262 -14.91 -11.57 -0.41
C ASP A 262 -14.42 -10.47 0.53
N VAL A 263 -13.10 -10.20 0.51
CA VAL A 263 -12.55 -9.04 1.24
C VAL A 263 -13.23 -7.75 0.79
N ARG A 264 -13.43 -7.56 -0.52
CA ARG A 264 -14.11 -6.36 -1.02
C ARG A 264 -15.53 -6.22 -0.46
N ARG A 265 -16.30 -7.31 -0.41
CA ARG A 265 -17.67 -7.30 0.13
C ARG A 265 -17.69 -6.84 1.59
N GLU A 266 -16.74 -7.32 2.38
CA GLU A 266 -16.59 -6.97 3.78
C GLU A 266 -16.13 -5.50 3.96
N VAL A 267 -15.18 -5.03 3.15
CA VAL A 267 -14.75 -3.62 3.14
C VAL A 267 -15.94 -2.69 2.86
N LEU A 268 -16.78 -3.03 1.88
CA LEU A 268 -17.98 -2.26 1.54
C LEU A 268 -19.03 -2.27 2.66
N ALA A 269 -19.16 -3.37 3.41
CA ALA A 269 -20.05 -3.44 4.56
C ALA A 269 -19.53 -2.56 5.71
N PHE A 270 -18.25 -2.67 6.04
CA PHE A 270 -17.60 -1.86 7.07
C PHE A 270 -17.79 -0.35 6.83
N TYR A 271 -17.47 0.15 5.63
CA TYR A 271 -17.62 1.58 5.34
C TYR A 271 -19.07 2.04 5.17
N ARG A 272 -20.03 1.13 4.98
CA ARG A 272 -21.45 1.48 5.02
C ARG A 272 -21.91 1.76 6.45
N GLU A 273 -21.38 1.01 7.41
CA GLU A 273 -21.64 1.20 8.84
C GLU A 273 -20.85 2.38 9.42
N HIS A 274 -19.68 2.68 8.83
CA HIS A 274 -18.77 3.72 9.28
C HIS A 274 -18.38 4.73 8.18
N PRO A 275 -19.34 5.44 7.54
CA PRO A 275 -19.06 6.38 6.46
C PRO A 275 -18.24 7.61 6.90
N GLU A 276 -18.25 7.94 8.19
CA GLU A 276 -17.48 9.03 8.81
C GLU A 276 -15.97 8.82 8.79
N LEU A 277 -15.51 7.57 8.62
CA LEU A 277 -14.08 7.23 8.61
C LEU A 277 -13.39 7.59 7.28
N ILE A 278 -14.15 7.88 6.23
CA ILE A 278 -13.62 8.24 4.92
C ILE A 278 -13.39 9.75 4.87
N LYS A 279 -12.14 10.15 4.58
CA LYS A 279 -11.83 11.56 4.32
C LYS A 279 -12.49 11.99 3.01
N ARG A 280 -13.38 12.97 3.10
CA ARG A 280 -14.07 13.57 1.95
C ARG A 280 -13.19 14.60 1.25
#